data_AF-A0A969Q627-F1
#
_entry.id   AF-A0A969Q627-F1
#
_cell.length_a   1.000
_cell.length_b   1.000
_cell.length_c   1.000
_cell.angle_alpha   90.00
_cell.angle_beta   90.00
_cell.angle_gamma   90.00
#
_symmetry.space_group_name_H-M   'P 1'
#
loop_
_entity.id
_entity.type
_entity.pdbx_description
1 polymer ?
#
loop_
_entity_poly.entity_id
_entity_poly.type
_entity_poly.pdbx_seq_one_letter_code
_entity_poly.pdbx_strand_id
1 'polypeptide(L)'
;MPLKNYGVLKGRPVGRRLAITSNAHYQVHLVSEDTDYRIAVNVKSKLEPSELEYLVDENFSYPILADLAELPLGFKELERKPGGLALDFIRGNLFDRAKMIPLPFEVPGADNDLNEKIDKYVQRAMSDELAHIYAFGERWGPEKIKDKIFGFLPGNGIHDIHMNQGNSGQFAKDNGVWQDGAMLIHFPSENRWVGIFLKFQSQTWHSEDDLGTPIHTIPEPIGDQPPIKPDYVVRIVAALVNPVGEDAGKETVTLLNTSPNTIDLTGWAIADKLKNKHTLSGTVAAGAAAVVTLPQNVQLSKKGGLITLLNKQGLKVHGVSYTQKQAQREGWTIVF
;
A
#
# COMPACT_ATOMS: atom_id res chain seq x y z
N MET A 1 -19.61 -6.31 3.16
CA MET A 1 -19.24 -7.03 1.91
C MET A 1 -18.04 -6.27 1.38
N PRO A 2 -17.11 -6.92 0.66
CA PRO A 2 -16.02 -6.21 -0.01
C PRO A 2 -16.54 -5.00 -0.78
N LEU A 3 -15.70 -3.98 -0.98
CA LEU A 3 -16.08 -2.73 -1.63
C LEU A 3 -16.73 -3.00 -2.98
N LYS A 4 -17.80 -2.27 -3.33
CA LYS A 4 -18.54 -2.51 -4.57
C LYS A 4 -17.94 -1.74 -5.73
N ASN A 5 -17.65 -0.45 -5.52
CA ASN A 5 -17.18 0.46 -6.55
C ASN A 5 -15.72 0.89 -6.29
N TYR A 6 -14.81 -0.09 -6.20
CA TYR A 6 -13.41 0.18 -5.93
C TYR A 6 -12.70 0.82 -7.14
N GLY A 7 -11.91 1.86 -6.89
CA GLY A 7 -11.11 2.47 -7.94
C GLY A 7 -10.24 3.61 -7.45
N VAL A 8 -9.79 4.43 -8.40
CA VAL A 8 -8.97 5.62 -8.14
C VAL A 8 -9.63 6.87 -8.73
N LEU A 9 -9.72 7.92 -7.92
CA LEU A 9 -10.14 9.26 -8.33
C LEU A 9 -8.90 10.14 -8.51
N LYS A 10 -8.67 10.64 -9.72
CA LYS A 10 -7.63 11.62 -10.06
C LYS A 10 -8.24 13.00 -10.25
N GLY A 11 -7.72 14.01 -9.56
CA GLY A 11 -8.19 15.39 -9.73
C GLY A 11 -7.35 16.42 -8.99
N ARG A 12 -7.73 17.69 -9.13
CA ARG A 12 -7.08 18.83 -8.49
C ARG A 12 -7.79 19.19 -7.19
N PRO A 13 -7.08 19.35 -6.07
CA PRO A 13 -7.69 19.83 -4.84
C PRO A 13 -7.96 21.34 -4.92
N VAL A 14 -9.20 21.74 -4.64
CA VAL A 14 -9.64 23.16 -4.65
C VAL A 14 -10.14 23.65 -3.30
N GLY A 15 -10.33 22.74 -2.34
CA GLY A 15 -10.80 23.07 -1.01
C GLY A 15 -10.55 21.94 -0.03
N ARG A 16 -10.58 22.26 1.26
CA ARG A 16 -10.42 21.27 2.34
C ARG A 16 -11.19 21.67 3.60
N ARG A 17 -11.58 20.68 4.39
CA ARG A 17 -12.16 20.85 5.73
C ARG A 17 -11.51 19.84 6.67
N LEU A 18 -10.98 20.34 7.79
CA LEU A 18 -10.43 19.51 8.85
C LEU A 18 -11.54 18.63 9.45
N ALA A 19 -11.15 17.46 9.93
CA ALA A 19 -12.01 16.65 10.77
C ALA A 19 -12.21 17.35 12.12
N ILE A 20 -13.39 17.14 12.70
CA ILE A 20 -13.76 17.65 14.03
C ILE A 20 -14.37 16.50 14.83
N THR A 21 -14.54 16.65 16.14
CA THR A 21 -15.04 15.58 17.03
C THR A 21 -16.36 14.96 16.55
N SER A 22 -17.25 15.76 15.95
CA SER A 22 -18.54 15.31 15.40
C SER A 22 -18.46 14.71 13.99
N ASN A 23 -17.33 14.88 13.28
CA ASN A 23 -17.07 14.30 11.96
C ASN A 23 -15.59 13.92 11.83
N ALA A 24 -15.33 12.63 12.06
CA ALA A 24 -14.03 11.96 12.07
C ALA A 24 -13.27 11.92 10.72
N HIS A 25 -13.71 12.66 9.72
CA HIS A 25 -13.16 12.59 8.37
C HIS A 25 -12.54 13.92 7.97
N TYR A 26 -11.28 13.88 7.55
CA TYR A 26 -10.67 14.97 6.82
C TYR A 26 -11.24 14.99 5.39
N GLN A 27 -11.72 16.14 4.93
CA GLN A 27 -12.43 16.27 3.67
C GLN A 27 -11.62 17.10 2.68
N VAL A 28 -11.51 16.62 1.44
CA VAL A 28 -10.95 17.40 0.33
C VAL A 28 -12.00 17.55 -0.75
N HIS A 29 -12.14 18.78 -1.25
CA HIS A 29 -12.90 19.09 -2.45
C HIS A 29 -11.96 18.95 -3.65
N LEU A 30 -12.26 17.99 -4.50
CA LEU A 30 -11.51 17.70 -5.71
C LEU A 30 -12.34 18.11 -6.94
N VAL A 31 -11.68 18.70 -7.93
CA VAL A 31 -12.27 18.95 -9.25
C VAL A 31 -11.52 18.12 -10.27
N SER A 32 -12.27 17.36 -11.06
CA SER A 32 -11.78 16.56 -12.17
C SER A 32 -12.53 16.96 -13.43
N GLU A 33 -11.86 17.67 -14.33
CA GLU A 33 -12.49 18.39 -15.44
C GLU A 33 -13.57 19.35 -14.90
N ASP A 34 -14.83 19.17 -15.29
CA ASP A 34 -15.97 19.98 -14.84
C ASP A 34 -16.79 19.30 -13.73
N THR A 35 -16.27 18.23 -13.12
CA THR A 35 -16.99 17.47 -12.09
C THR A 35 -16.35 17.63 -10.72
N ASP A 36 -17.16 18.04 -9.75
CA ASP A 36 -16.79 18.08 -8.34
C ASP A 36 -16.90 16.71 -7.66
N TYR A 37 -15.96 16.44 -6.78
CA TYR A 37 -15.90 15.27 -5.92
C TYR A 37 -15.49 15.65 -4.51
N ARG A 38 -15.94 14.86 -3.53
CA ARG A 38 -15.44 14.91 -2.16
C ARG A 38 -14.62 13.67 -1.86
N ILE A 39 -13.41 13.87 -1.36
CA ILE A 39 -12.60 12.82 -0.74
C ILE A 39 -12.88 12.85 0.76
N ALA A 40 -13.26 11.71 1.34
CA ALA A 40 -13.43 11.57 2.79
C ALA A 40 -12.38 10.61 3.35
N VAL A 41 -11.36 11.15 4.01
CA VAL A 41 -10.25 10.38 4.60
C VAL A 41 -10.54 10.16 6.09
N ASN A 42 -10.51 8.91 6.54
CA ASN A 42 -10.71 8.59 7.95
C ASN A 42 -9.52 9.09 8.76
N VAL A 43 -9.75 9.98 9.72
CA VAL A 43 -8.70 10.43 10.65
C VAL A 43 -8.99 10.08 12.11
N LYS A 44 -10.11 9.39 12.35
CA LYS A 44 -10.49 8.84 13.65
C LYS A 44 -11.35 7.57 13.47
N SER A 45 -11.11 6.55 14.29
CA SER A 45 -11.94 5.33 14.35
C SER A 45 -13.18 5.53 15.25
N LYS A 46 -14.24 4.75 14.97
CA LYS A 46 -15.44 4.65 15.82
C LYS A 46 -15.37 3.51 16.85
N LEU A 47 -14.36 2.63 16.73
CA LEU A 47 -14.10 1.53 17.65
C LEU A 47 -12.81 1.76 18.42
N GLU A 48 -12.76 1.27 19.65
CA GLU A 48 -11.52 1.18 20.42
C GLU A 48 -10.59 0.05 19.90
N PRO A 49 -9.27 0.27 19.82
CA PRO A 49 -8.60 1.56 19.98
C PRO A 49 -8.99 2.54 18.85
N SER A 50 -9.37 3.76 19.22
CA SER A 50 -9.90 4.78 18.30
C SER A 50 -8.85 5.36 17.32
N GLU A 51 -7.62 4.86 17.42
CA GLU A 51 -6.42 5.36 16.79
C GLU A 51 -6.11 4.64 15.47
N LEU A 52 -5.51 5.38 14.53
CA LEU A 52 -4.98 4.85 13.29
C LEU A 52 -3.45 4.75 13.38
N GLU A 53 -2.91 3.75 12.69
CA GLU A 53 -1.53 3.77 12.25
C GLU A 53 -1.47 4.50 10.91
N TYR A 54 -0.48 5.37 10.74
CA TYR A 54 -0.28 6.14 9.52
C TYR A 54 1.15 6.03 9.02
N LEU A 55 1.31 6.17 7.70
CA LEU A 55 2.58 6.41 7.05
C LEU A 55 2.40 7.54 6.05
N VAL A 56 3.27 8.54 6.13
CA VAL A 56 3.49 9.47 5.01
C VAL A 56 4.88 9.24 4.43
N ASP A 57 4.93 8.76 3.20
CA ASP A 57 6.16 8.64 2.42
C ASP A 57 6.28 9.85 1.50
N GLU A 58 7.13 10.83 1.86
CA GLU A 58 7.32 12.08 1.12
C GLU A 58 8.01 11.90 -0.25
N ASN A 59 8.61 10.72 -0.50
CA ASN A 59 9.30 10.36 -1.73
C ASN A 59 8.85 8.98 -2.22
N PHE A 60 7.54 8.74 -2.19
CA PHE A 60 6.94 7.46 -2.52
C PHE A 60 7.35 7.00 -3.91
N SER A 61 7.94 5.82 -4.00
CA SER A 61 8.39 5.22 -5.25
C SER A 61 7.83 3.81 -5.37
N TYR A 62 7.06 3.58 -6.42
CA TYR A 62 6.33 2.33 -6.60
C TYR A 62 6.08 2.03 -8.09
N PRO A 63 5.96 0.76 -8.51
CA PRO A 63 6.01 0.40 -9.94
C PRO A 63 4.87 0.96 -10.79
N ILE A 64 3.71 1.26 -10.21
CA ILE A 64 2.51 1.67 -10.96
C ILE A 64 2.40 3.20 -11.16
N LEU A 65 3.33 4.00 -10.62
CA LEU A 65 3.17 5.46 -10.58
C LEU A 65 3.16 6.11 -11.97
N ALA A 66 3.90 5.56 -12.94
CA ALA A 66 3.87 6.04 -14.32
C ALA A 66 2.49 5.81 -14.96
N ASP A 67 1.95 4.60 -14.82
CA ASP A 67 0.61 4.25 -15.32
C ASP A 67 -0.49 5.10 -14.65
N LEU A 68 -0.34 5.41 -13.35
CA LEU A 68 -1.24 6.33 -12.65
C LEU A 68 -1.13 7.77 -13.18
N ALA A 69 0.08 8.25 -13.49
CA ALA A 69 0.28 9.58 -14.06
C ALA A 69 -0.51 9.76 -15.38
N GLU A 70 -0.54 8.71 -16.20
CA GLU A 70 -1.20 8.68 -17.51
C GLU A 70 -2.72 8.56 -17.47
N LEU A 71 -3.32 8.21 -16.31
CA LEU A 71 -4.77 8.14 -16.19
C LEU A 71 -5.43 9.50 -16.53
N PRO A 72 -6.59 9.50 -17.23
CA PRO A 72 -7.37 10.72 -17.39
C PRO A 72 -7.86 11.23 -16.03
N LEU A 73 -8.26 12.50 -15.98
CA LEU A 73 -8.94 13.05 -14.81
C LEU A 73 -10.28 12.32 -14.58
N GLY A 74 -10.70 12.23 -13.32
CA GLY A 74 -11.95 11.61 -12.92
C GLY A 74 -11.74 10.27 -12.21
N PHE A 75 -12.83 9.52 -12.07
CA PHE A 75 -12.82 8.22 -11.42
C PHE A 75 -12.62 7.10 -12.43
N LYS A 76 -11.66 6.22 -12.14
CA LYS A 76 -11.42 4.98 -12.86
C LYS A 76 -11.70 3.81 -11.92
N GLU A 77 -12.70 3.00 -12.26
CA GLU A 77 -12.92 1.70 -11.61
C GLU A 77 -11.75 0.76 -11.90
N LEU A 78 -11.32 0.01 -10.88
CA LEU A 78 -10.15 -0.87 -10.95
C LEU A 78 -10.55 -2.31 -10.67
N GLU A 79 -10.01 -3.23 -11.47
CA GLU A 79 -10.09 -4.65 -11.16
C GLU A 79 -9.22 -4.99 -9.95
N ARG A 80 -9.82 -5.66 -8.96
CA ARG A 80 -9.18 -6.07 -7.70
C ARG A 80 -8.34 -7.34 -7.89
N LYS A 81 -7.21 -7.21 -8.60
CA LYS A 81 -6.32 -8.33 -8.93
C LYS A 81 -4.85 -7.93 -8.95
N PRO A 82 -3.92 -8.90 -8.74
CA PRO A 82 -2.50 -8.66 -8.95
C PRO A 82 -2.19 -8.22 -10.38
N GLY A 83 -1.09 -7.49 -10.55
CA GLY A 83 -0.66 -7.01 -11.87
C GLY A 83 -1.25 -5.66 -12.30
N GLY A 84 -2.41 -5.27 -11.76
CA GLY A 84 -3.10 -4.02 -12.08
C GLY A 84 -2.66 -2.81 -11.26
N LEU A 85 -3.53 -1.79 -11.22
CA LEU A 85 -3.35 -0.53 -10.46
C LEU A 85 -3.98 -0.59 -9.06
N ALA A 86 -4.72 -1.66 -8.75
CA ALA A 86 -5.32 -1.85 -7.44
C ALA A 86 -4.25 -1.93 -6.34
N LEU A 87 -4.55 -1.38 -5.17
CA LEU A 87 -3.64 -1.37 -4.05
C LEU A 87 -3.93 -2.52 -3.09
N ASP A 88 -2.86 -3.11 -2.58
CA ASP A 88 -2.89 -4.05 -1.47
C ASP A 88 -1.62 -3.85 -0.64
N PHE A 89 -1.77 -3.49 0.63
CA PHE A 89 -0.65 -3.14 1.52
C PHE A 89 0.26 -4.35 1.76
N ILE A 90 -0.32 -5.54 1.83
CA ILE A 90 0.39 -6.79 2.13
C ILE A 90 0.90 -7.42 0.84
N ARG A 91 -0.01 -7.75 -0.09
CA ARG A 91 0.28 -8.51 -1.32
C ARG A 91 0.97 -7.65 -2.38
N GLY A 92 0.76 -6.34 -2.32
CA GLY A 92 1.43 -5.38 -3.19
C GLY A 92 2.82 -4.98 -2.72
N ASN A 93 3.26 -5.37 -1.51
CA ASN A 93 4.52 -4.86 -0.94
C ASN A 93 4.60 -3.32 -1.02
N LEU A 94 3.48 -2.64 -0.72
CA LEU A 94 3.33 -1.22 -0.99
C LEU A 94 4.32 -0.37 -0.19
N PHE A 95 4.58 -0.77 1.05
CA PHE A 95 5.58 -0.19 1.93
C PHE A 95 5.98 -1.20 3.02
N ASP A 96 7.02 -0.86 3.79
CA ASP A 96 7.40 -1.60 4.99
C ASP A 96 6.49 -1.19 6.16
N ARG A 97 5.71 -2.14 6.71
CA ARG A 97 4.77 -1.86 7.80
C ARG A 97 5.43 -1.25 9.03
N ALA A 98 6.72 -1.55 9.27
CA ALA A 98 7.45 -1.03 10.42
C ALA A 98 7.63 0.51 10.36
N LYS A 99 7.35 1.12 9.20
CA LYS A 99 7.32 2.57 9.02
C LYS A 99 5.97 3.19 9.39
N MET A 100 4.93 2.39 9.63
CA MET A 100 3.66 2.93 10.13
C MET A 100 3.82 3.28 11.60
N ILE A 101 3.32 4.46 11.96
CA ILE A 101 3.42 5.01 13.31
C ILE A 101 2.00 5.11 13.86
N PRO A 102 1.71 4.64 15.09
CA PRO A 102 0.43 4.91 15.73
C PRO A 102 0.31 6.40 16.07
N LEU A 103 -0.80 7.04 15.72
CA LEU A 103 -1.10 8.40 16.19
C LEU A 103 -2.05 8.34 17.39
N PRO A 104 -1.66 8.96 18.52
CA PRO A 104 -2.59 9.20 19.61
C PRO A 104 -3.72 10.12 19.16
N PHE A 105 -4.92 9.89 19.68
CA PHE A 105 -6.14 10.57 19.23
C PHE A 105 -6.12 12.11 19.37
N GLU A 106 -5.48 12.65 20.41
CA GLU A 106 -5.43 14.09 20.67
C GLU A 106 -4.26 14.42 21.61
N VAL A 107 -3.17 14.98 21.08
CA VAL A 107 -2.05 15.48 21.90
C VAL A 107 -1.90 16.98 21.67
N PRO A 108 -2.00 17.83 22.70
CA PRO A 108 -1.75 19.26 22.57
C PRO A 108 -0.37 19.54 21.96
N GLY A 109 -0.32 20.37 20.93
CA GLY A 109 0.92 20.77 20.24
C GLY A 109 0.75 20.68 18.73
N ALA A 110 1.63 21.35 17.98
CA ALA A 110 1.63 21.34 16.53
C ALA A 110 2.27 20.07 15.98
N ASP A 111 1.77 19.59 14.85
CA ASP A 111 2.23 18.41 14.12
C ASP A 111 2.00 17.07 14.86
N ASN A 112 0.93 17.01 15.65
CA ASN A 112 0.65 15.92 16.58
C ASN A 112 -0.60 15.09 16.23
N ASP A 113 -1.40 15.53 15.26
CA ASP A 113 -2.59 14.80 14.84
C ASP A 113 -2.60 14.49 13.33
N LEU A 114 -3.49 13.56 12.94
CA LEU A 114 -3.59 13.13 11.55
C LEU A 114 -4.22 14.21 10.64
N ASN A 115 -4.97 15.18 11.20
CA ASN A 115 -5.43 16.32 10.41
C ASN A 115 -4.22 17.12 9.93
N GLU A 116 -3.32 17.53 10.82
CA GLU A 116 -2.15 18.36 10.49
C GLU A 116 -1.21 17.64 9.52
N LYS A 117 -0.94 16.35 9.76
CA LYS A 117 -0.09 15.52 8.88
C LYS A 117 -0.62 15.50 7.45
N ILE A 118 -1.94 15.34 7.27
CA ILE A 118 -2.57 15.31 5.94
C ILE A 118 -2.69 16.73 5.36
N ASP A 119 -3.11 17.70 6.18
CA ASP A 119 -3.39 19.09 5.80
C ASP A 119 -2.16 19.78 5.22
N LYS A 120 -0.97 19.51 5.76
CA LYS A 120 0.31 19.99 5.22
C LYS A 120 0.43 19.70 3.71
N TYR A 121 0.21 18.47 3.29
CA TYR A 121 0.40 18.08 1.89
C TYR A 121 -0.76 18.49 1.00
N VAL A 122 -1.99 18.45 1.51
CA VAL A 122 -3.17 18.89 0.75
C VAL A 122 -3.11 20.39 0.48
N GLN A 123 -2.73 21.22 1.47
CA GLN A 123 -2.52 22.66 1.25
C GLN A 123 -1.42 22.94 0.24
N ARG A 124 -0.30 22.19 0.29
CA ARG A 124 0.75 22.29 -0.71
C ARG A 124 0.24 21.93 -2.10
N ALA A 125 -0.55 20.87 -2.25
CA ALA A 125 -1.16 20.47 -3.51
C ALA A 125 -2.17 21.51 -4.02
N MET A 126 -2.96 22.13 -3.14
CA MET A 126 -3.86 23.24 -3.51
C MET A 126 -3.11 24.49 -3.99
N SER A 127 -1.87 24.67 -3.56
CA SER A 127 -1.02 25.82 -3.92
C SER A 127 -0.18 25.56 -5.18
N ASP A 128 -0.30 24.38 -5.81
CA ASP A 128 0.42 23.99 -7.01
C ASP A 128 -0.58 23.65 -8.12
N GLU A 129 -0.63 24.47 -9.17
CA GLU A 129 -1.58 24.34 -10.27
C GLU A 129 -1.44 23.03 -11.06
N LEU A 130 -0.29 22.37 -10.97
CA LEU A 130 -0.02 21.10 -11.65
C LEU A 130 -0.18 19.88 -10.74
N ALA A 131 -0.33 20.07 -9.43
CA ALA A 131 -0.48 18.96 -8.50
C ALA A 131 -1.81 18.23 -8.68
N HIS A 132 -1.75 16.91 -8.55
CA HIS A 132 -2.92 16.04 -8.60
C HIS A 132 -2.98 15.14 -7.37
N ILE A 133 -4.18 14.95 -6.84
CA ILE A 133 -4.48 13.92 -5.84
C ILE A 133 -5.08 12.70 -6.53
N TYR A 134 -4.64 11.53 -6.07
CA TYR A 134 -5.13 10.21 -6.43
C TYR A 134 -5.67 9.56 -5.16
N ALA A 135 -6.98 9.50 -5.02
CA ALA A 135 -7.62 8.81 -3.91
C ALA A 135 -8.06 7.41 -4.35
N PHE A 136 -7.63 6.40 -3.62
CA PHE A 136 -8.06 5.01 -3.79
C PHE A 136 -9.06 4.63 -2.71
N GLY A 137 -10.13 3.95 -3.10
CA GLY A 137 -11.22 3.58 -2.20
C GLY A 137 -12.51 3.27 -2.94
N GLU A 138 -13.63 3.34 -2.24
CA GLU A 138 -14.96 3.11 -2.82
C GLU A 138 -15.62 4.42 -3.26
N ARG A 139 -16.13 4.46 -4.49
CA ARG A 139 -16.90 5.60 -4.99
C ARG A 139 -18.35 5.54 -4.53
N TRP A 140 -18.87 6.69 -4.08
CA TRP A 140 -20.30 6.94 -3.97
C TRP A 140 -20.76 7.98 -5.00
N GLY A 141 -22.05 7.94 -5.32
CA GLY A 141 -22.67 8.84 -6.29
C GLY A 141 -22.29 8.55 -7.75
N PRO A 142 -22.68 9.44 -8.69
CA PRO A 142 -23.34 10.72 -8.46
C PRO A 142 -24.77 10.56 -7.89
N GLU A 143 -25.08 11.33 -6.86
CA GLU A 143 -26.38 11.36 -6.17
C GLU A 143 -27.16 12.61 -6.57
N LYS A 144 -28.50 12.51 -6.62
CA LYS A 144 -29.38 13.66 -6.94
C LYS A 144 -29.54 14.68 -5.80
N ILE A 145 -28.70 14.60 -4.77
CA ILE A 145 -28.68 15.48 -3.61
C ILE A 145 -27.35 16.24 -3.56
N LYS A 146 -27.34 17.42 -2.95
CA LYS A 146 -26.12 18.21 -2.79
C LYS A 146 -25.14 17.50 -1.86
N ASP A 147 -23.85 17.67 -2.13
CA ASP A 147 -22.82 17.30 -1.18
C ASP A 147 -22.99 18.10 0.13
N LYS A 148 -22.96 17.39 1.26
CA LYS A 148 -23.24 17.98 2.57
C LYS A 148 -22.09 18.83 3.15
N ILE A 149 -20.88 18.74 2.60
CA ILE A 149 -19.69 19.44 3.11
C ILE A 149 -19.36 20.65 2.24
N PHE A 150 -19.35 20.49 0.92
CA PHE A 150 -18.94 21.51 -0.05
C PHE A 150 -20.10 22.06 -0.90
N GLY A 151 -21.29 21.44 -0.84
CA GLY A 151 -22.52 22.03 -1.40
C GLY A 151 -22.71 21.88 -2.91
N PHE A 152 -21.79 21.22 -3.63
CA PHE A 152 -21.91 20.96 -5.07
C PHE A 152 -22.99 19.90 -5.39
N LEU A 153 -23.45 19.86 -6.64
CA LEU A 153 -24.46 18.93 -7.14
C LEU A 153 -24.02 18.41 -8.53
N PRO A 154 -24.10 17.11 -8.82
CA PRO A 154 -24.54 16.01 -7.94
C PRO A 154 -23.57 15.74 -6.79
N GLY A 155 -24.07 15.26 -5.66
CA GLY A 155 -23.22 14.74 -4.57
C GLY A 155 -22.43 13.53 -5.06
N ASN A 156 -21.11 13.52 -4.89
CA ASN A 156 -20.22 12.55 -5.53
C ASN A 156 -18.90 12.50 -4.78
N GLY A 157 -18.22 11.36 -4.76
CA GLY A 157 -16.94 11.27 -4.07
C GLY A 157 -16.41 9.88 -3.81
N ILE A 158 -15.38 9.79 -2.98
CA ILE A 158 -14.67 8.55 -2.64
C ILE A 158 -14.31 8.47 -1.14
N HIS A 159 -14.56 7.31 -0.54
CA HIS A 159 -14.31 6.98 0.88
C HIS A 159 -13.56 5.66 1.03
N ASP A 160 -13.46 5.14 2.26
CA ASP A 160 -12.72 3.90 2.59
C ASP A 160 -11.25 3.98 2.17
N ILE A 161 -10.65 5.15 2.42
CA ILE A 161 -9.27 5.51 2.09
C ILE A 161 -8.34 5.06 3.22
N HIS A 162 -8.29 3.75 3.45
CA HIS A 162 -7.42 3.08 4.41
C HIS A 162 -7.29 1.59 4.02
N MET A 163 -6.52 0.80 4.77
CA MET A 163 -6.47 -0.65 4.60
C MET A 163 -7.88 -1.27 4.72
N ASN A 164 -8.32 -2.02 3.72
CA ASN A 164 -9.69 -2.57 3.60
C ASN A 164 -9.69 -4.11 3.75
N GLN A 165 -8.83 -4.60 4.63
CA GLN A 165 -8.65 -6.01 4.95
C GLN A 165 -8.14 -6.18 6.40
N GLY A 166 -8.14 -7.40 6.91
CA GLY A 166 -7.71 -7.68 8.28
C GLY A 166 -8.71 -7.24 9.36
N ASN A 167 -9.96 -6.90 8.99
CA ASN A 167 -11.01 -6.53 9.93
C ASN A 167 -11.62 -7.76 10.63
N SER A 168 -11.99 -7.60 11.89
CA SER A 168 -12.73 -8.60 12.68
C SER A 168 -14.12 -8.09 13.12
N GLY A 169 -14.91 -8.97 13.73
CA GLY A 169 -16.22 -8.61 14.29
C GLY A 169 -17.20 -8.08 13.24
N GLN A 170 -17.90 -6.98 13.56
CA GLN A 170 -18.93 -6.41 12.68
C GLN A 170 -18.39 -5.88 11.33
N PHE A 171 -17.09 -5.61 11.23
CA PHE A 171 -16.41 -5.11 10.04
C PHE A 171 -15.77 -6.23 9.20
N ALA A 172 -15.77 -7.48 9.68
CA ALA A 172 -15.18 -8.60 8.96
C ALA A 172 -15.75 -8.80 7.55
N LYS A 173 -17.03 -8.46 7.36
CA LYS A 173 -17.71 -8.52 6.07
C LYS A 173 -17.10 -7.59 5.02
N ASP A 174 -16.35 -6.56 5.40
CA ASP A 174 -15.84 -5.53 4.48
C ASP A 174 -14.42 -5.86 3.98
N ASN A 175 -13.82 -6.93 4.51
CA ASN A 175 -12.54 -7.46 4.05
C ASN A 175 -12.56 -7.84 2.57
N GLY A 176 -11.44 -7.60 1.91
CA GLY A 176 -11.18 -8.08 0.56
C GLY A 176 -9.74 -7.74 0.16
N VAL A 177 -9.21 -8.53 -0.77
CA VAL A 177 -7.86 -8.35 -1.30
C VAL A 177 -7.85 -7.36 -2.46
N TRP A 178 -6.72 -6.68 -2.69
CA TRP A 178 -6.56 -5.72 -3.80
C TRP A 178 -7.65 -4.62 -3.84
N GLN A 179 -8.05 -4.13 -2.67
CA GLN A 179 -9.03 -3.04 -2.55
C GLN A 179 -8.64 -2.04 -1.45
N ASP A 180 -7.37 -2.01 -1.07
CA ASP A 180 -6.91 -1.07 -0.05
C ASP A 180 -7.00 0.36 -0.57
N GLY A 181 -7.36 1.26 0.33
CA GLY A 181 -7.42 2.69 0.10
C GLY A 181 -6.13 3.39 0.50
N ALA A 182 -5.84 4.49 -0.20
CA ALA A 182 -4.70 5.37 0.06
C ALA A 182 -4.93 6.72 -0.61
N MET A 183 -4.20 7.74 -0.18
CA MET A 183 -4.13 9.01 -0.90
C MET A 183 -2.72 9.22 -1.41
N LEU A 184 -2.54 9.33 -2.72
CA LEU A 184 -1.28 9.72 -3.34
C LEU A 184 -1.40 11.15 -3.86
N ILE A 185 -0.29 11.90 -3.81
CA ILE A 185 -0.20 13.25 -4.34
C ILE A 185 0.99 13.32 -5.27
N HIS A 186 0.76 13.71 -6.52
CA HIS A 186 1.82 13.89 -7.50
C HIS A 186 2.09 15.38 -7.69
N PHE A 187 3.36 15.77 -7.58
CA PHE A 187 3.88 17.09 -7.93
C PHE A 187 4.70 16.97 -9.23
N PRO A 188 4.10 17.18 -10.42
CA PRO A 188 4.75 16.89 -11.69
C PRO A 188 6.03 17.70 -11.92
N SER A 189 6.06 18.96 -11.47
CA SER A 189 7.23 19.86 -11.57
C SER A 189 8.47 19.31 -10.89
N GLU A 190 8.29 18.51 -9.83
CA GLU A 190 9.36 17.86 -9.05
C GLU A 190 9.54 16.39 -9.44
N ASN A 191 8.67 15.85 -10.29
CA ASN A 191 8.47 14.40 -10.51
C ASN A 191 8.44 13.62 -9.17
N ARG A 192 7.74 14.19 -8.18
CA ARG A 192 7.72 13.68 -6.81
C ARG A 192 6.32 13.21 -6.43
N TRP A 193 6.28 12.06 -5.79
CA TRP A 193 5.05 11.48 -5.25
C TRP A 193 5.11 11.45 -3.73
N VAL A 194 4.00 11.81 -3.10
CA VAL A 194 3.76 11.60 -1.67
C VAL A 194 2.69 10.52 -1.53
N GLY A 195 2.96 9.51 -0.72
CA GLY A 195 2.00 8.46 -0.38
C GLY A 195 1.53 8.60 1.06
N ILE A 196 0.21 8.61 1.26
CA ILE A 196 -0.43 8.65 2.58
C ILE A 196 -1.24 7.37 2.75
N PHE A 197 -0.83 6.55 3.73
CA PHE A 197 -1.38 5.22 4.00
C PHE A 197 -1.89 5.16 5.42
N LEU A 198 -3.08 4.57 5.59
CA LEU A 198 -3.78 4.52 6.86
C LEU A 198 -4.25 3.10 7.13
N LYS A 199 -4.15 2.67 8.38
CA LYS A 199 -4.63 1.38 8.86
C LYS A 199 -5.25 1.59 10.24
N PHE A 200 -6.37 0.94 10.54
CA PHE A 200 -6.88 0.94 11.90
C PHE A 200 -6.03 0.01 12.78
N GLN A 201 -5.72 0.41 14.01
CA GLN A 201 -4.97 -0.44 14.94
C GLN A 201 -5.69 -1.77 15.22
N SER A 202 -7.02 -1.81 15.12
CA SER A 202 -7.83 -3.03 15.27
C SER A 202 -7.73 -4.02 14.11
N GLN A 203 -7.16 -3.62 12.97
CA GLN A 203 -6.96 -4.49 11.82
C GLN A 203 -5.68 -5.30 11.96
N THR A 204 -5.74 -6.59 11.66
CA THR A 204 -4.53 -7.43 11.62
C THR A 204 -3.74 -7.20 10.33
N TRP A 205 -2.42 -7.10 10.43
CA TRP A 205 -1.56 -6.95 9.27
C TRP A 205 -1.50 -8.21 8.40
N HIS A 206 -1.59 -9.40 8.99
CA HIS A 206 -1.61 -10.66 8.25
C HIS A 206 -3.04 -11.09 7.94
N SER A 207 -3.33 -11.32 6.66
CA SER A 207 -4.65 -11.72 6.18
C SER A 207 -4.57 -12.83 5.12
N GLU A 208 -5.65 -13.62 4.98
CA GLU A 208 -5.78 -14.73 4.02
C GLU A 208 -5.65 -14.25 2.58
N ASP A 209 -4.86 -14.94 1.74
CA ASP A 209 -4.47 -14.45 0.40
C ASP A 209 -5.64 -14.25 -0.58
N ASP A 210 -6.81 -14.83 -0.31
CA ASP A 210 -8.03 -14.80 -1.13
C ASP A 210 -9.12 -13.84 -0.60
N LEU A 211 -9.45 -13.92 0.69
CA LEU A 211 -10.57 -13.18 1.29
C LEU A 211 -10.12 -11.91 2.04
N GLY A 212 -8.85 -11.79 2.37
CA GLY A 212 -8.36 -10.69 3.21
C GLY A 212 -8.86 -10.78 4.66
N THR A 213 -9.37 -11.94 5.09
CA THR A 213 -9.74 -12.22 6.48
C THR A 213 -8.50 -12.20 7.37
N PRO A 214 -8.53 -11.62 8.58
CA PRO A 214 -7.39 -11.63 9.48
C PRO A 214 -6.96 -13.06 9.89
N ILE A 215 -5.64 -13.28 9.92
CA ILE A 215 -5.03 -14.53 10.38
C ILE A 215 -4.63 -14.35 11.85
N HIS A 216 -5.48 -14.82 12.75
CA HIS A 216 -5.33 -14.64 14.21
C HIS A 216 -4.24 -15.49 14.88
N THR A 217 -3.57 -16.38 14.13
CA THR A 217 -2.55 -17.29 14.68
C THR A 217 -1.17 -16.66 14.87
N ILE A 218 -1.00 -15.37 14.50
CA ILE A 218 0.21 -14.59 14.76
C ILE A 218 -0.15 -13.49 15.76
N PRO A 219 0.40 -13.48 16.99
CA PRO A 219 0.17 -12.38 17.91
C PRO A 219 0.64 -11.07 17.27
N GLU A 220 -0.26 -10.09 17.19
CA GLU A 220 0.12 -8.72 16.88
C GLU A 220 0.89 -8.15 18.06
N PRO A 221 1.92 -7.32 17.83
CA PRO A 221 2.58 -6.63 18.91
C PRO A 221 1.58 -5.66 19.52
N ILE A 222 1.29 -5.82 20.80
CA ILE A 222 0.57 -4.83 21.59
C ILE A 222 1.64 -3.96 22.24
N GLY A 223 1.78 -2.70 21.80
CA GLY A 223 2.76 -1.74 22.32
C GLY A 223 4.22 -1.95 21.85
N ASP A 224 5.19 -1.44 22.61
CA ASP A 224 6.63 -1.35 22.27
C ASP A 224 7.41 -2.69 22.30
N GLN A 225 6.75 -3.85 22.36
CA GLN A 225 7.47 -5.12 22.36
C GLN A 225 7.91 -5.54 20.95
N PRO A 226 9.19 -5.92 20.75
CA PRO A 226 9.64 -6.40 19.46
C PRO A 226 8.94 -7.73 19.15
N PRO A 227 8.25 -7.85 18.01
CA PRO A 227 7.54 -9.07 17.66
C PRO A 227 8.50 -10.26 17.53
N ILE A 228 8.22 -11.37 18.21
CA ILE A 228 8.68 -12.68 17.74
C ILE A 228 7.74 -13.06 16.58
N LYS A 229 7.96 -12.47 15.40
CA LYS A 229 7.23 -12.82 14.18
C LYS A 229 8.17 -13.55 13.23
N PRO A 230 7.68 -14.54 12.44
CA PRO A 230 8.45 -15.10 11.33
C PRO A 230 8.84 -14.03 10.29
N ASP A 231 8.18 -12.88 10.31
CA ASP A 231 8.47 -11.72 9.48
C ASP A 231 9.92 -11.27 9.66
N TYR A 232 10.60 -10.97 8.54
CA TYR A 232 11.98 -10.48 8.48
C TYR A 232 13.08 -11.43 9.00
N VAL A 233 12.74 -12.65 9.46
CA VAL A 233 13.74 -13.69 9.82
C VAL A 233 14.61 -14.05 8.62
N VAL A 234 14.00 -14.10 7.43
CA VAL A 234 14.71 -14.14 6.16
C VAL A 234 14.25 -12.94 5.33
N ARG A 235 15.20 -12.14 4.84
CA ARG A 235 14.93 -10.92 4.07
C ARG A 235 15.38 -11.07 2.63
N ILE A 236 14.60 -10.52 1.72
CA ILE A 236 15.04 -10.24 0.35
C ILE A 236 15.90 -8.98 0.42
N VAL A 237 17.20 -9.11 0.15
CA VAL A 237 18.15 -7.98 0.24
C VAL A 237 18.64 -7.51 -1.12
N ALA A 238 18.52 -8.36 -2.15
CA ALA A 238 18.94 -8.00 -3.49
C ALA A 238 18.22 -8.84 -4.56
N ALA A 239 18.15 -8.32 -5.79
CA ALA A 239 17.68 -9.09 -6.95
C ALA A 239 18.38 -8.69 -8.25
N LEU A 240 18.74 -9.66 -9.07
CA LEU A 240 19.16 -9.44 -10.46
C LEU A 240 17.93 -9.59 -11.36
N VAL A 241 17.37 -8.45 -11.76
CA VAL A 241 16.16 -8.37 -12.58
C VAL A 241 16.47 -8.33 -14.08
N ASN A 242 17.61 -7.76 -14.45
CA ASN A 242 18.01 -7.54 -15.84
C ASN A 242 19.40 -8.16 -16.03
N PRO A 243 19.53 -9.50 -16.14
CA PRO A 243 20.82 -10.17 -16.33
C PRO A 243 21.41 -9.86 -17.71
N VAL A 244 22.72 -10.11 -17.89
CA VAL A 244 23.38 -9.89 -19.19
C VAL A 244 22.92 -10.92 -20.23
N GLY A 245 22.54 -10.43 -21.42
CA GLY A 245 22.08 -11.26 -22.53
C GLY A 245 20.62 -11.67 -22.38
N GLU A 246 20.26 -12.89 -22.81
CA GLU A 246 18.87 -13.34 -22.66
C GLU A 246 18.47 -13.47 -21.18
N ASP A 247 17.31 -12.88 -20.85
CA ASP A 247 16.79 -12.73 -19.49
C ASP A 247 16.27 -14.03 -18.88
N ALA A 248 15.74 -14.92 -19.72
CA ALA A 248 14.96 -16.06 -19.26
C ALA A 248 15.81 -17.05 -18.46
N GLY A 249 15.46 -17.24 -17.19
CA GLY A 249 16.08 -18.23 -16.30
C GLY A 249 17.43 -17.82 -15.69
N LYS A 250 17.81 -16.53 -15.79
CA LYS A 250 19.04 -15.98 -15.15
C LYS A 250 18.74 -14.95 -14.07
N GLU A 251 17.49 -14.60 -13.88
CA GLU A 251 17.06 -13.71 -12.80
C GLU A 251 17.34 -14.37 -11.45
N THR A 252 17.82 -13.58 -10.49
CA THR A 252 18.14 -14.11 -9.15
C THR A 252 17.58 -13.24 -8.05
N VAL A 253 17.33 -13.86 -6.90
CA VAL A 253 16.93 -13.21 -5.66
C VAL A 253 17.91 -13.61 -4.57
N THR A 254 18.46 -12.63 -3.86
CA THR A 254 19.35 -12.84 -2.73
C THR A 254 18.56 -12.75 -1.43
N LEU A 255 18.56 -13.85 -0.68
CA LEU A 255 17.94 -13.99 0.63
C LEU A 255 19.00 -13.90 1.73
N LEU A 256 18.73 -13.17 2.81
CA LEU A 256 19.58 -13.07 3.99
C LEU A 256 18.84 -13.61 5.21
N ASN A 257 19.41 -14.61 5.90
CA ASN A 257 18.93 -15.04 7.20
C ASN A 257 19.47 -14.09 8.28
N THR A 258 18.60 -13.33 8.92
CA THR A 258 18.95 -12.32 9.95
C THR A 258 18.95 -12.89 11.37
N SER A 259 18.61 -14.16 11.52
CA SER A 259 18.46 -14.83 12.82
C SER A 259 19.75 -15.56 13.25
N PRO A 260 19.89 -15.89 14.54
CA PRO A 260 21.02 -16.66 15.05
C PRO A 260 20.92 -18.17 14.74
N ASN A 261 19.86 -18.63 14.07
CA ASN A 261 19.61 -20.05 13.81
C ASN A 261 19.67 -20.35 12.31
N THR A 262 20.08 -21.55 11.93
CA THR A 262 19.90 -22.04 10.56
C THR A 262 18.41 -22.17 10.22
N ILE A 263 18.00 -21.67 9.06
CA ILE A 263 16.62 -21.74 8.58
C ILE A 263 16.51 -22.75 7.45
N ASP A 264 15.55 -23.66 7.56
CA ASP A 264 15.12 -24.56 6.48
C ASP A 264 14.09 -23.85 5.59
N LEU A 265 14.43 -23.69 4.31
CA LEU A 265 13.59 -23.06 3.29
C LEU A 265 12.69 -24.08 2.57
N THR A 266 12.74 -25.36 2.93
CA THR A 266 11.91 -26.40 2.29
C THR A 266 10.43 -26.05 2.39
N GLY A 267 9.79 -25.93 1.22
CA GLY A 267 8.38 -25.58 1.10
C GLY A 267 8.07 -24.08 1.17
N TRP A 268 9.06 -23.22 1.44
CA TRP A 268 8.93 -21.77 1.26
C TRP A 268 8.80 -21.44 -0.23
N ALA A 269 8.41 -20.21 -0.57
CA ALA A 269 8.29 -19.81 -1.96
C ALA A 269 8.67 -18.35 -2.20
N ILE A 270 9.23 -18.07 -3.39
CA ILE A 270 9.31 -16.72 -3.95
C ILE A 270 8.15 -16.55 -4.93
N ALA A 271 7.47 -15.40 -4.86
CA ALA A 271 6.39 -15.04 -5.77
C ALA A 271 6.64 -13.70 -6.47
N ASP A 272 6.28 -13.61 -7.76
CA ASP A 272 6.34 -12.38 -8.55
C ASP A 272 5.08 -11.50 -8.41
N LYS A 273 5.03 -10.38 -9.15
CA LYS A 273 3.89 -9.43 -9.17
C LYS A 273 2.58 -10.10 -9.60
N LEU A 274 2.63 -11.14 -10.44
CA LEU A 274 1.46 -11.87 -10.94
C LEU A 274 1.14 -13.09 -10.06
N LYS A 275 1.81 -13.23 -8.91
CA LYS A 275 1.66 -14.34 -7.96
C LYS A 275 2.12 -15.69 -8.50
N ASN A 276 2.91 -15.73 -9.58
CA ASN A 276 3.58 -16.98 -9.97
C ASN A 276 4.62 -17.34 -8.92
N LYS A 277 4.74 -18.63 -8.58
CA LYS A 277 5.55 -19.09 -7.44
C LYS A 277 6.69 -20.02 -7.85
N HIS A 278 7.82 -19.88 -7.17
CA HIS A 278 8.92 -20.83 -7.18
C HIS A 278 9.14 -21.35 -5.75
N THR A 279 8.88 -22.65 -5.55
CA THR A 279 9.09 -23.32 -4.27
C THR A 279 10.57 -23.52 -4.01
N LEU A 280 11.00 -23.22 -2.79
CA LEU A 280 12.38 -23.29 -2.32
C LEU A 280 12.65 -24.60 -1.58
N SER A 281 13.94 -24.92 -1.48
CA SER A 281 14.47 -26.03 -0.69
C SER A 281 15.86 -25.68 -0.16
N GLY A 282 16.38 -26.52 0.74
CA GLY A 282 17.70 -26.32 1.34
C GLY A 282 17.65 -25.43 2.57
N THR A 283 18.83 -24.98 3.02
CA THR A 283 18.96 -24.22 4.26
C THR A 283 19.81 -22.97 4.08
N VAL A 284 19.59 -21.97 4.94
CA VAL A 284 20.44 -20.78 5.05
C VAL A 284 20.96 -20.70 6.47
N ALA A 285 22.29 -20.79 6.63
CA ALA A 285 22.93 -20.68 7.94
C ALA A 285 22.64 -19.32 8.61
N ALA A 286 22.81 -19.26 9.93
CA ALA A 286 22.67 -18.02 10.69
C ALA A 286 23.55 -16.91 10.11
N GLY A 287 22.98 -15.73 9.86
CA GLY A 287 23.69 -14.58 9.29
C GLY A 287 24.14 -14.73 7.82
N ALA A 288 23.87 -15.87 7.17
CA ALA A 288 24.31 -16.14 5.81
C ALA A 288 23.31 -15.66 4.76
N ALA A 289 23.81 -15.43 3.55
CA ALA A 289 23.00 -15.14 2.38
C ALA A 289 22.95 -16.35 1.42
N ALA A 290 21.83 -16.53 0.74
CA ALA A 290 21.64 -17.50 -0.32
C ALA A 290 21.11 -16.81 -1.58
N VAL A 291 21.65 -17.18 -2.74
CA VAL A 291 21.18 -16.71 -4.04
C VAL A 291 20.29 -17.78 -4.66
N VAL A 292 19.06 -17.39 -5.00
CA VAL A 292 18.08 -18.26 -5.66
C VAL A 292 17.92 -17.82 -7.09
N THR A 293 18.23 -18.71 -8.05
CA THR A 293 17.93 -18.49 -9.47
C THR A 293 16.47 -18.83 -9.74
N LEU A 294 15.76 -17.91 -10.38
CA LEU A 294 14.33 -18.08 -10.67
C LEU A 294 14.11 -18.91 -11.96
N PRO A 295 13.13 -19.82 -11.95
CA PRO A 295 12.69 -20.52 -13.15
C PRO A 295 11.91 -19.57 -14.07
N GLN A 296 11.77 -19.93 -15.35
CA GLN A 296 11.12 -19.09 -16.37
C GLN A 296 9.66 -18.71 -16.07
N ASN A 297 8.97 -19.47 -15.23
CA ASN A 297 7.57 -19.22 -14.86
C ASN A 297 7.42 -18.15 -13.76
N VAL A 298 8.51 -17.70 -13.13
CA VAL A 298 8.53 -16.58 -12.19
C VAL A 298 9.39 -15.48 -12.80
N GLN A 299 8.78 -14.36 -13.16
CA GLN A 299 9.45 -13.34 -13.98
C GLN A 299 9.60 -12.01 -13.24
N LEU A 300 10.79 -11.43 -13.30
CA LEU A 300 11.06 -10.10 -12.77
C LEU A 300 11.03 -9.07 -13.90
N SER A 301 9.89 -8.38 -14.03
CA SER A 301 9.70 -7.39 -15.10
C SER A 301 10.69 -6.22 -15.03
N LYS A 302 11.39 -5.95 -16.13
CA LYS A 302 12.22 -4.73 -16.29
C LYS A 302 11.44 -3.42 -16.21
N LYS A 303 10.10 -3.46 -16.28
CA LYS A 303 9.22 -2.29 -16.09
C LYS A 303 8.91 -2.01 -14.62
N GLY A 304 9.54 -2.73 -13.70
CA GLY A 304 9.24 -2.70 -12.28
C GLY A 304 8.30 -3.83 -11.87
N GLY A 305 8.36 -4.20 -10.60
CA GLY A 305 7.67 -5.38 -10.11
C GLY A 305 7.76 -5.56 -8.60
N LEU A 306 7.28 -6.71 -8.16
CA LEU A 306 7.21 -7.13 -6.76
C LEU A 306 7.92 -8.47 -6.61
N ILE A 307 8.59 -8.67 -5.48
CA ILE A 307 9.18 -9.97 -5.09
C ILE A 307 8.72 -10.25 -3.66
N THR A 308 8.02 -11.36 -3.47
CA THR A 308 7.46 -11.74 -2.16
C THR A 308 8.03 -13.07 -1.72
N LEU A 309 8.51 -13.14 -0.48
CA LEU A 309 8.95 -14.37 0.17
C LEU A 309 7.83 -14.89 1.09
N LEU A 310 7.42 -16.12 0.87
CA LEU A 310 6.39 -16.82 1.64
C LEU A 310 7.03 -17.97 2.42
N ASN A 311 6.58 -18.22 3.64
CA ASN A 311 6.96 -19.42 4.39
C ASN A 311 6.20 -20.66 3.89
N LYS A 312 6.50 -21.82 4.49
CA LYS A 312 5.85 -23.10 4.15
C LYS A 312 4.32 -23.13 4.34
N GLN A 313 3.76 -22.21 5.13
CA GLN A 313 2.31 -22.05 5.31
C GLN A 313 1.70 -21.06 4.30
N GLY A 314 2.51 -20.48 3.39
CA GLY A 314 2.07 -19.48 2.44
C GLY A 314 1.95 -18.07 3.03
N LEU A 315 2.38 -17.84 4.27
CA LEU A 315 2.35 -16.51 4.89
C LEU A 315 3.55 -15.69 4.43
N LYS A 316 3.30 -14.40 4.16
CA LYS A 316 4.35 -13.46 3.78
C LYS A 316 5.34 -13.26 4.92
N VAL A 317 6.62 -13.52 4.65
CA VAL A 317 7.75 -13.29 5.57
C VAL A 317 8.46 -11.98 5.24
N HIS A 318 8.66 -11.70 3.95
CA HIS A 318 9.25 -10.46 3.48
C HIS A 318 8.74 -10.16 2.07
N GLY A 319 8.84 -8.90 1.65
CA GLY A 319 8.54 -8.54 0.27
C GLY A 319 9.12 -7.17 -0.06
N VAL A 320 9.48 -7.00 -1.31
CA VAL A 320 10.04 -5.76 -1.85
C VAL A 320 9.32 -5.40 -3.14
N SER A 321 9.39 -4.12 -3.51
CA SER A 321 8.99 -3.60 -4.80
C SER A 321 10.17 -2.88 -5.44
N TYR A 322 10.20 -2.82 -6.77
CA TYR A 322 11.23 -2.10 -7.52
C TYR A 322 10.64 -1.45 -8.76
N THR A 323 11.17 -0.29 -9.12
CA THR A 323 10.72 0.48 -10.29
C THR A 323 11.49 0.11 -11.55
N GLN A 324 10.95 0.51 -12.71
CA GLN A 324 11.67 0.43 -13.99
C GLN A 324 13.06 1.09 -13.92
N LYS A 325 13.16 2.25 -13.25
CA LYS A 325 14.43 2.98 -13.09
C LYS A 325 15.47 2.15 -12.33
N GLN A 326 15.07 1.35 -11.35
CA GLN A 326 15.97 0.45 -10.63
C GLN A 326 16.38 -0.76 -11.49
N ALA A 327 15.47 -1.29 -12.31
CA ALA A 327 15.70 -2.46 -13.16
C ALA A 327 16.43 -2.15 -14.49
N GLN A 328 16.62 -0.88 -14.85
CA GLN A 328 17.10 -0.49 -16.17
C GLN A 328 18.55 -0.93 -16.47
N ARG A 329 19.38 -1.14 -15.44
CA ARG A 329 20.82 -1.42 -15.62
C ARG A 329 21.05 -2.91 -15.81
N GLU A 330 21.41 -3.31 -17.03
CA GLU A 330 21.74 -4.70 -17.38
C GLU A 330 22.97 -5.20 -16.63
N GLY A 331 22.90 -6.40 -16.08
CA GLY A 331 23.93 -7.05 -15.27
C GLY A 331 24.05 -6.53 -13.84
N TRP A 332 23.30 -5.49 -13.45
CA TRP A 332 23.37 -4.91 -12.11
C TRP A 332 22.30 -5.48 -11.18
N THR A 333 22.74 -5.87 -9.99
CA THR A 333 21.85 -6.28 -8.91
C THR A 333 21.24 -5.05 -8.23
N ILE A 334 19.91 -5.05 -8.08
CA ILE A 334 19.17 -4.08 -7.26
C ILE A 334 19.35 -4.46 -5.79
N VAL A 335 19.66 -3.49 -4.93
CA VAL A 335 19.76 -3.65 -3.47
C VAL A 335 18.57 -2.96 -2.81
N PHE A 336 18.00 -3.59 -1.78
CA PHE A 336 16.77 -3.17 -1.10
C PHE A 336 16.98 -2.64 0.32
#